data_AF-A0A3P8NUV7-F1
#
_entry.id   AF-A0A3P8NUV7-F1
#
_cell.length_a   1.000
_cell.length_b   1.000
_cell.length_c   1.000
_cell.angle_alpha   90.00
_cell.angle_beta   90.00
_cell.angle_gamma   90.00
#
_symmetry.space_group_name_H-M   'P 1'
#
loop_
_entity.id
_entity.type
_entity.pdbx_description
1 polymer ?
#
loop_
_entity_poly.entity_id
_entity_poly.type
_entity_poly.pdbx_seq_one_letter_code
_entity_poly.pdbx_strand_id
1 'polypeptide(L)'
;MILLTFSIFHNKTFNFFSGGLSTLPPHSREYHFVNQTMTWTEAQSYCREHFTDLVTIYNSDINQLLFSISPRINTWAWIGLYDDRYSWKWSMEGKLFYVGSTHEFLIWANGQPDCANANEYCVALQGQTQMNDRPCGDSYPFLCYNAKNTSYILVKESRSWSAAQSYCRTYHTDLTSIRSKEEKSNITLTLNGSGVQYVWIGLYRDPWAFWSDNTTSTFTNWRSGQPENYGSVEYCGDLHLMSI
;
A
#
# COMPACT_ATOMS: atom_id res chain seq x y z
N MET A 1 -17.06 18.55 -4.96
CA MET A 1 -16.72 17.62 -3.85
C MET A 1 -15.40 18.08 -3.23
N ILE A 2 -15.22 17.85 -1.93
CA ILE A 2 -14.02 18.23 -1.15
C ILE A 2 -12.95 17.12 -1.28
N LEU A 3 -11.70 17.38 -0.88
CA LEU A 3 -10.54 16.57 -1.27
C LEU A 3 -9.85 15.97 -0.04
N LEU A 4 -9.33 14.75 -0.17
CA LEU A 4 -8.52 14.12 0.87
C LEU A 4 -7.15 13.74 0.30
N THR A 5 -6.10 14.33 0.86
CA THR A 5 -4.71 14.29 0.37
C THR A 5 -3.79 13.70 1.45
N PHE A 6 -2.57 13.30 1.08
CA PHE A 6 -1.50 12.95 2.02
C PHE A 6 -0.67 14.17 2.43
N SER A 7 -0.29 14.26 3.71
CA SER A 7 0.81 15.16 4.13
C SER A 7 2.13 14.40 4.23
N ILE A 8 3.18 14.94 3.63
CA ILE A 8 4.55 14.74 4.11
C ILE A 8 4.91 16.04 4.82
N PHE A 9 5.25 15.98 6.11
CA PHE A 9 5.84 17.13 6.80
C PHE A 9 7.19 17.46 6.14
N HIS A 10 7.20 18.36 5.16
CA HIS A 10 8.43 19.01 4.71
C HIS A 10 8.67 20.21 5.63
N ASN A 11 9.55 20.05 6.61
CA ASN A 11 10.20 21.19 7.23
C ASN A 11 11.10 21.81 6.15
N LYS A 12 10.62 22.88 5.48
CA LYS A 12 11.42 23.60 4.51
C LYS A 12 12.56 24.32 5.24
N THR A 13 13.75 23.76 5.17
CA THR A 13 15.00 24.53 5.20
C THR A 13 15.86 24.04 4.03
N PHE A 14 16.05 24.92 3.05
CA PHE A 14 16.84 24.65 1.86
C PHE A 14 18.28 24.36 2.24
N ASN A 15 18.82 23.22 1.79
CA ASN A 15 20.21 23.09 1.37
C ASN A 15 20.32 21.96 0.34
N PHE A 16 20.90 22.29 -0.81
CA PHE A 16 21.16 21.38 -1.93
C PHE A 16 22.20 20.33 -1.52
N PHE A 17 21.85 19.05 -1.63
CA PHE A 17 22.81 18.01 -1.97
C PHE A 17 22.19 17.06 -2.99
N SER A 18 22.92 16.87 -4.09
CA SER A 18 22.68 15.90 -5.14
C SER A 18 22.80 14.48 -4.60
N GLY A 19 21.66 13.80 -4.49
CA GLY A 19 21.55 12.37 -4.28
C GLY A 19 20.11 12.00 -4.63
N GLY A 20 19.93 11.06 -5.57
CA GLY A 20 18.60 10.66 -6.06
C GLY A 20 17.67 10.33 -4.90
N LEU A 21 16.68 11.18 -4.66
CA LEU A 21 15.70 11.00 -3.61
C LEU A 21 14.71 9.93 -4.07
N SER A 22 14.88 8.68 -3.63
CA SER A 22 13.81 7.68 -3.74
C SER A 22 12.71 8.08 -2.77
N THR A 23 11.73 8.85 -3.24
CA THR A 23 10.54 9.16 -2.45
C THR A 23 9.76 7.86 -2.24
N LEU A 24 9.81 7.30 -1.04
CA LEU A 24 8.94 6.19 -0.66
C LEU A 24 7.47 6.61 -0.87
N PRO A 25 6.59 5.74 -1.41
CA PRO A 25 5.20 6.09 -1.63
C PRO A 25 4.49 6.53 -0.32
N PRO A 26 3.41 7.34 -0.40
CA PRO A 26 2.77 8.02 0.75
C PRO A 26 2.00 7.09 1.69
N HIS A 27 1.96 5.80 1.35
CA HIS A 27 1.37 4.73 2.14
C HIS A 27 2.44 3.89 2.85
N SER A 28 3.70 4.34 2.83
CA SER A 28 4.81 3.58 3.40
C SER A 28 4.70 3.55 4.92
N ARG A 29 4.22 2.42 5.44
CA ARG A 29 4.68 1.95 6.74
C ARG A 29 6.20 2.04 6.72
N GLU A 30 6.79 2.57 7.78
CA GLU A 30 8.24 2.58 7.90
C GLU A 30 8.67 1.20 8.35
N TYR A 31 9.53 0.57 7.57
CA TYR A 31 9.99 -0.80 7.80
C TYR A 31 11.38 -0.80 8.45
N HIS A 32 11.54 -1.60 9.48
CA HIS A 32 12.75 -1.64 10.30
C HIS A 32 13.28 -3.07 10.39
N PHE A 33 14.53 -3.26 9.97
CA PHE A 33 15.25 -4.52 10.16
C PHE A 33 15.95 -4.54 11.51
N VAL A 34 15.61 -5.52 12.34
CA VAL A 34 16.22 -5.73 13.65
C VAL A 34 17.15 -6.93 13.57
N ASN A 35 18.46 -6.66 13.70
CA ASN A 35 19.51 -7.67 13.57
C ASN A 35 19.72 -8.49 14.86
N GLN A 36 18.67 -8.71 15.64
CA GLN A 36 18.69 -9.55 16.85
C GLN A 36 17.93 -10.84 16.55
N THR A 37 18.48 -11.98 16.95
CA THR A 37 17.82 -13.28 16.74
C THR A 37 16.86 -13.59 17.88
N MET A 38 15.58 -13.76 17.56
CA MET A 38 14.52 -14.05 18.53
C MET A 38 13.56 -15.11 17.97
N THR A 39 12.87 -15.83 18.84
CA THR A 39 11.71 -16.64 18.42
C THR A 39 10.61 -15.73 17.86
N TRP A 40 9.68 -16.28 17.08
CA TRP A 40 8.66 -15.46 16.43
C TRP A 40 7.84 -14.64 17.46
N THR A 41 7.48 -15.26 18.58
CA THR A 41 6.71 -14.62 19.66
C THR A 41 7.50 -13.51 20.36
N GLU A 42 8.79 -13.72 20.60
CA GLU A 42 9.68 -12.71 21.17
C GLU A 42 9.89 -11.54 20.20
N ALA A 43 10.11 -11.83 18.91
CA ALA A 43 10.22 -10.82 17.86
C ALA A 43 8.95 -9.97 17.74
N GLN A 44 7.77 -10.60 17.80
CA GLN A 44 6.49 -9.88 17.83
C GLN A 44 6.38 -8.95 19.05
N SER A 45 6.75 -9.47 20.22
CA SER A 45 6.70 -8.71 21.47
C SER A 45 7.63 -7.50 21.41
N TYR A 46 8.85 -7.70 20.91
CA TYR A 46 9.81 -6.62 20.65
C TYR A 46 9.25 -5.57 19.69
N CYS A 47 8.65 -6.00 18.56
CA CYS A 47 8.07 -5.06 17.60
C CYS A 47 6.89 -4.28 18.20
N ARG A 48 6.11 -4.87 19.10
CA ARG A 48 5.01 -4.16 19.79
C ARG A 48 5.50 -3.22 20.90
N GLU A 49 6.65 -3.51 21.48
CA GLU A 49 7.28 -2.66 22.50
C GLU A 49 7.96 -1.43 21.87
N HIS A 50 8.61 -1.60 20.72
CA HIS A 50 9.45 -0.55 20.10
C HIS A 50 8.87 0.05 18.82
N PHE A 51 7.92 -0.63 18.17
CA PHE A 51 7.33 -0.26 16.88
C PHE A 51 5.80 -0.46 16.94
N THR A 52 5.15 -0.80 15.81
CA THR A 52 3.73 -1.21 15.81
C THR A 52 3.57 -2.72 15.90
N ASP A 53 4.11 -3.48 14.95
CA ASP A 53 4.09 -4.97 14.96
C ASP A 53 5.11 -5.51 13.93
N LEU A 54 5.21 -6.84 13.80
CA LEU A 54 5.93 -7.49 12.71
C LEU A 54 5.33 -7.14 11.34
N VAL A 55 6.18 -7.10 10.31
CA VAL A 55 5.78 -6.71 8.95
C VAL A 55 4.61 -7.49 8.41
N THR A 56 3.68 -6.77 7.78
CA THR A 56 2.55 -7.32 7.03
C THR A 56 2.66 -6.99 5.55
N ILE A 57 2.50 -8.01 4.71
CA ILE A 57 2.48 -7.87 3.25
C ILE A 57 1.02 -8.01 2.79
N TYR A 58 0.44 -6.92 2.30
CA TYR A 58 -0.96 -6.86 1.85
C TYR A 58 -1.12 -6.35 0.41
N ASN A 59 -0.01 -6.08 -0.29
CA ASN A 59 0.02 -5.74 -1.72
C ASN A 59 1.45 -5.88 -2.28
N SER A 60 1.58 -5.75 -3.60
CA SER A 60 2.84 -5.85 -4.34
C SER A 60 3.82 -4.68 -4.13
N ASP A 61 3.35 -3.47 -3.79
CA ASP A 61 4.23 -2.33 -3.49
C ASP A 61 5.13 -2.65 -2.28
N ILE A 62 4.60 -3.40 -1.30
CA ILE A 62 5.36 -3.79 -0.11
C ILE A 62 6.46 -4.78 -0.48
N ASN A 63 6.19 -5.72 -1.39
CA ASN A 63 7.23 -6.63 -1.88
C ASN A 63 8.38 -5.84 -2.52
N GLN A 64 8.07 -4.86 -3.37
CA GLN A 64 9.07 -3.98 -3.99
C GLN A 64 9.86 -3.17 -2.94
N LEU A 65 9.20 -2.72 -1.88
CA LEU A 65 9.85 -2.02 -0.78
C LEU A 65 10.78 -2.94 0.02
N LEU A 66 10.36 -4.17 0.31
CA LEU A 66 11.21 -5.17 0.98
C LEU A 66 12.46 -5.52 0.14
N PHE A 67 12.35 -5.55 -1.19
CA PHE A 67 13.52 -5.68 -2.08
C PHE A 67 14.55 -4.55 -1.87
N SER A 68 14.13 -3.32 -1.57
CA SER A 68 15.07 -2.22 -1.30
C SER A 68 15.79 -2.34 0.05
N ILE A 69 15.21 -3.11 0.98
CA ILE A 69 15.80 -3.45 2.29
C ILE A 69 16.67 -4.72 2.18
N SER A 70 16.54 -5.47 1.08
CA SER A 70 17.24 -6.73 0.77
C SER A 70 18.77 -6.74 0.89
N PRO A 71 19.53 -5.65 0.64
CA PRO A 71 20.98 -5.67 0.91
C PRO A 71 21.32 -5.95 2.38
N ARG A 72 20.35 -5.77 3.28
CA ARG A 72 20.45 -6.06 4.72
C ARG A 72 19.90 -7.44 5.10
N ILE A 73 19.13 -8.09 4.22
CA ILE A 73 18.49 -9.39 4.44
C ILE A 73 19.24 -10.43 3.62
N ASN A 74 20.45 -10.79 4.05
CA ASN A 74 21.19 -11.92 3.50
C ASN A 74 20.90 -13.24 4.25
N THR A 75 20.04 -13.19 5.27
CA THR A 75 19.64 -14.30 6.14
C THR A 75 18.12 -14.43 6.17
N TRP A 76 17.60 -15.41 6.93
CA TRP A 76 16.18 -15.44 7.27
C TRP A 76 15.76 -14.22 8.09
N ALA A 77 14.51 -13.78 7.92
CA ALA A 77 13.92 -12.74 8.75
C ALA A 77 12.44 -13.00 9.04
N TRP A 78 12.03 -12.96 10.31
CA TRP A 78 10.62 -13.09 10.68
C TRP A 78 9.78 -11.92 10.14
N ILE A 79 8.58 -12.27 9.69
CA ILE A 79 7.49 -11.35 9.36
C ILE A 79 6.24 -11.77 10.14
N GLY A 80 5.19 -10.94 10.08
CA GLY A 80 4.00 -11.12 10.90
C GLY A 80 3.04 -12.22 10.43
N LEU A 81 3.37 -13.00 9.39
CA LEU A 81 2.49 -14.08 8.94
C LEU A 81 2.72 -15.34 9.79
N TYR A 82 1.64 -15.89 10.31
CA TYR A 82 1.64 -17.11 11.11
C TYR A 82 0.37 -17.92 10.83
N ASP A 83 0.39 -19.22 11.09
CA ASP A 83 -0.75 -20.12 10.94
C ASP A 83 -1.34 -20.45 12.32
N ASP A 84 -2.66 -20.30 12.46
CA ASP A 84 -3.40 -20.68 13.66
C ASP A 84 -3.99 -22.10 13.62
N ARG A 85 -3.42 -22.98 12.78
CA ARG A 85 -3.83 -24.38 12.48
C ARG A 85 -5.00 -24.51 11.52
N TYR A 86 -5.59 -23.41 11.08
CA TYR A 86 -6.69 -23.39 10.13
C TYR A 86 -6.42 -22.49 8.93
N SER A 87 -5.53 -21.51 9.08
CA SER A 87 -5.33 -20.46 8.09
C SER A 87 -4.16 -19.54 8.42
N TRP A 88 -3.54 -19.00 7.38
CA TRP A 88 -2.58 -17.92 7.51
C TRP A 88 -3.23 -16.62 7.99
N LYS A 89 -2.59 -16.00 8.98
CA LYS A 89 -3.00 -14.75 9.63
C LYS A 89 -1.83 -13.81 9.79
N TRP A 90 -2.07 -12.52 9.58
CA TRP A 90 -1.11 -11.49 9.95
C TRP A 90 -1.26 -11.09 11.42
N SER A 91 -0.14 -10.85 12.08
CA SER A 91 -0.02 -10.50 13.51
C SER A 91 -0.66 -9.18 13.91
N MET A 92 -1.16 -8.38 12.95
CA MET A 92 -1.68 -7.03 13.16
C MET A 92 -2.69 -6.94 14.31
N GLU A 93 -2.41 -6.05 15.26
CA GLU A 93 -3.22 -5.80 16.45
C GLU A 93 -4.69 -5.50 16.08
N GLY A 94 -5.59 -6.42 16.47
CA GLY A 94 -7.03 -6.16 16.53
C GLY A 94 -7.91 -6.65 15.38
N LYS A 95 -7.41 -7.23 14.28
CA LYS A 95 -8.27 -7.86 13.25
C LYS A 95 -7.64 -9.04 12.53
N LEU A 96 -8.41 -10.13 12.44
CA LEU A 96 -8.08 -11.36 11.71
C LEU A 96 -8.11 -11.10 10.19
N PHE A 97 -6.96 -10.77 9.59
CA PHE A 97 -6.83 -10.75 8.13
C PHE A 97 -6.40 -12.14 7.66
N TYR A 98 -7.38 -12.96 7.28
CA TYR A 98 -7.17 -14.27 6.70
C TYR A 98 -6.65 -14.11 5.27
N VAL A 99 -5.53 -14.76 4.95
CA VAL A 99 -4.99 -14.77 3.59
C VAL A 99 -4.93 -16.21 3.10
N GLY A 100 -5.58 -16.49 1.98
CA GLY A 100 -5.39 -17.77 1.30
C GLY A 100 -3.94 -17.88 0.82
N SER A 101 -3.32 -19.05 0.93
CA SER A 101 -1.91 -19.27 0.57
C SER A 101 -1.54 -18.88 -0.87
N THR A 102 -2.52 -18.76 -1.76
CA THR A 102 -2.36 -18.46 -3.20
C THR A 102 -2.58 -16.99 -3.59
N HIS A 103 -2.59 -16.05 -2.64
CA HIS A 103 -2.73 -14.63 -2.97
C HIS A 103 -1.53 -14.11 -3.78
N GLU A 104 -1.80 -13.32 -4.81
CA GLU A 104 -0.82 -12.83 -5.81
C GLU A 104 0.37 -12.05 -5.23
N PHE A 105 0.24 -11.49 -4.03
CA PHE A 105 1.30 -10.76 -3.34
C PHE A 105 2.11 -11.64 -2.37
N LEU A 106 1.74 -12.91 -2.17
CA LEU A 106 2.54 -13.85 -1.39
C LEU A 106 3.51 -14.56 -2.34
N ILE A 107 4.80 -14.29 -2.19
CA ILE A 107 5.85 -14.88 -3.02
C ILE A 107 6.49 -16.03 -2.24
N TRP A 108 5.88 -17.21 -2.27
CA TRP A 108 6.44 -18.39 -1.64
C TRP A 108 7.69 -18.88 -2.36
N ALA A 109 8.64 -19.43 -1.60
CA ALA A 109 9.74 -20.17 -2.20
C ALA A 109 9.22 -21.45 -2.86
N ASN A 110 10.03 -22.02 -3.76
CA ASN A 110 9.65 -23.24 -4.44
C ASN A 110 9.38 -24.38 -3.42
N GLY A 111 8.20 -24.98 -3.51
CA GLY A 111 7.77 -26.06 -2.62
C GLY A 111 7.19 -25.60 -1.27
N GLN A 112 6.92 -24.31 -1.09
CA GLN A 112 6.39 -23.75 0.17
C GLN A 112 4.95 -23.20 -0.01
N PRO A 113 4.14 -23.12 1.06
CA PRO A 113 4.42 -23.68 2.38
C PRO A 113 4.25 -25.21 2.40
N ASP A 114 5.11 -25.93 3.13
CA ASP A 114 5.06 -27.40 3.22
C ASP A 114 4.74 -27.94 4.63
N CYS A 115 4.68 -27.06 5.63
CA CYS A 115 4.39 -27.39 7.02
C CYS A 115 5.19 -28.61 7.50
N ALA A 116 6.52 -28.59 7.33
CA ALA A 116 7.35 -29.77 7.55
C ALA A 116 7.19 -30.29 8.99
N ASN A 117 6.97 -31.61 9.11
CA ASN A 117 6.71 -32.30 10.37
C ASN A 117 5.52 -31.74 11.18
N ALA A 118 4.59 -31.04 10.54
CA ALA A 118 3.48 -30.34 11.20
C ALA A 118 3.95 -29.41 12.34
N ASN A 119 5.06 -28.68 12.11
CA ASN A 119 5.66 -27.81 13.12
C ASN A 119 5.99 -26.39 12.59
N GLU A 120 5.71 -26.09 11.33
CA GLU A 120 6.08 -24.83 10.69
C GLU A 120 4.88 -23.90 10.60
N TYR A 121 4.67 -23.12 11.67
CA TYR A 121 3.48 -22.27 11.82
C TYR A 121 3.81 -20.77 11.73
N CYS A 122 5.07 -20.39 11.49
CA CYS A 122 5.51 -19.00 11.45
C CYS A 122 6.29 -18.74 10.17
N VAL A 123 6.15 -17.57 9.55
CA VAL A 123 6.77 -17.33 8.24
C VAL A 123 7.99 -16.43 8.35
N ALA A 124 9.07 -16.88 7.74
CA ALA A 124 10.28 -16.08 7.52
C ALA A 124 10.44 -15.77 6.03
N LEU A 125 11.03 -14.61 5.75
CA LEU A 125 11.59 -14.32 4.44
C LEU A 125 12.94 -15.02 4.30
N GLN A 126 13.22 -15.55 3.12
CA GLN A 126 14.52 -16.07 2.70
C GLN A 126 14.95 -15.45 1.36
N GLY A 127 16.27 -15.34 1.18
CA GLY A 127 16.84 -14.66 0.03
C GLY A 127 16.37 -13.20 -0.02
N GLN A 128 15.79 -12.79 -1.16
CA GLN A 128 15.37 -11.40 -1.34
C GLN A 128 14.00 -11.11 -0.73
N THR A 129 12.97 -11.90 -1.07
CA THR A 129 11.58 -11.72 -0.58
C THR A 129 10.77 -13.02 -0.55
N GLN A 130 11.42 -14.19 -0.69
CA GLN A 130 10.67 -15.45 -0.79
C GLN A 130 10.22 -15.91 0.60
N MET A 131 8.98 -16.35 0.72
CA MET A 131 8.38 -16.77 1.97
C MET A 131 8.60 -18.27 2.20
N ASN A 132 8.83 -18.65 3.45
CA ASN A 132 9.02 -20.02 3.89
C ASN A 132 8.43 -20.16 5.30
N ASP A 133 7.60 -21.17 5.52
CA ASP A 133 7.09 -21.48 6.85
C ASP A 133 8.14 -22.24 7.65
N ARG A 134 8.32 -21.85 8.90
CA ARG A 134 9.39 -22.30 9.79
C ARG A 134 8.84 -22.59 11.18
N PRO A 135 9.54 -23.40 11.98
CA PRO A 135 9.19 -23.60 13.38
C PRO A 135 9.24 -22.27 14.12
N CYS A 136 8.15 -21.90 14.79
CA CYS A 136 8.07 -20.63 15.53
C CYS A 136 9.13 -20.48 16.63
N GLY A 137 9.69 -21.61 17.09
CA GLY A 137 10.77 -21.67 18.08
C GLY A 137 12.18 -21.45 17.49
N ASP A 138 12.33 -21.39 16.16
CA ASP A 138 13.59 -20.98 15.56
C ASP A 138 13.90 -19.51 15.87
N SER A 139 15.17 -19.16 15.97
CA SER A 139 15.60 -17.79 16.26
C SER A 139 16.16 -17.10 15.01
N TYR A 140 15.49 -16.05 14.54
CA TYR A 140 15.91 -15.26 13.37
C TYR A 140 15.89 -13.75 13.67
N PRO A 141 16.66 -12.95 12.93
CA PRO A 141 16.39 -11.52 12.75
C PRO A 141 14.94 -11.29 12.33
N PHE A 142 14.45 -10.06 12.44
CA PHE A 142 13.05 -9.80 12.17
C PHE A 142 12.77 -8.40 11.65
N LEU A 143 11.64 -8.27 10.96
CA LEU A 143 11.20 -7.00 10.40
C LEU A 143 10.01 -6.46 11.19
N CYS A 144 10.16 -5.27 11.74
CA CYS A 144 9.07 -4.52 12.32
C CYS A 144 8.54 -3.46 11.34
N TYR A 145 7.31 -3.01 11.54
CA TYR A 145 6.82 -1.79 10.91
C TYR A 145 6.31 -0.79 11.94
N ASN A 146 6.44 0.49 11.62
CA ASN A 146 5.70 1.56 12.26
C ASN A 146 4.49 1.91 11.39
N ALA A 147 3.29 1.74 11.95
CA ALA A 147 2.14 2.50 11.52
C ALA A 147 2.36 3.96 11.97
N LYS A 148 3.24 4.69 11.27
CA LYS A 148 3.16 6.14 11.36
C LYS A 148 1.72 6.51 11.03
N ASN A 149 1.13 7.39 11.85
CA ASN A 149 -0.13 8.04 11.51
C ASN A 149 0.07 8.69 10.13
N THR A 150 -0.35 8.00 9.07
CA THR A 150 -0.53 8.59 7.75
C THR A 150 -1.49 9.75 7.97
N SER A 151 -0.95 10.96 8.04
CA SER A 151 -1.75 12.15 8.28
C SER A 151 -2.47 12.49 6.98
N TYR A 152 -3.78 12.29 6.97
CA TYR A 152 -4.64 12.72 5.89
C TYR A 152 -4.94 14.22 6.04
N ILE A 153 -4.82 14.96 4.96
CA ILE A 153 -5.20 16.37 4.87
C ILE A 153 -6.55 16.46 4.20
N LEU A 154 -7.53 17.01 4.89
CA LEU A 154 -8.81 17.38 4.30
C LEU A 154 -8.71 18.80 3.71
N VAL A 155 -8.77 18.92 2.37
CA VAL A 155 -8.77 20.22 1.69
C VAL A 155 -10.20 20.57 1.30
N LYS A 156 -10.81 21.51 2.04
CA LYS A 156 -12.23 21.93 1.94
C LYS A 156 -12.57 22.77 0.69
N GLU A 157 -11.79 22.66 -0.37
CA GLU A 157 -12.05 23.32 -1.66
C GLU A 157 -12.84 22.40 -2.59
N SER A 158 -13.92 22.90 -3.21
CA SER A 158 -14.69 22.11 -4.17
C SER A 158 -14.01 22.08 -5.53
N ARG A 159 -13.66 20.88 -6.01
CA ARG A 159 -13.05 20.67 -7.33
C ARG A 159 -13.67 19.46 -8.05
N SER A 160 -13.50 19.36 -9.37
CA SER A 160 -13.72 18.11 -10.13
C SER A 160 -12.65 17.08 -9.76
N TRP A 161 -12.86 15.78 -10.05
CA TRP A 161 -11.88 14.74 -9.69
C TRP A 161 -10.50 14.94 -10.38
N SER A 162 -10.47 15.39 -11.64
CA SER A 162 -9.21 15.66 -12.33
C SER A 162 -8.49 16.88 -11.74
N ALA A 163 -9.22 17.96 -11.46
CA ALA A 163 -8.67 19.14 -10.80
C ALA A 163 -8.23 18.87 -9.36
N ALA A 164 -8.95 17.98 -8.68
CA ALA A 164 -8.64 17.44 -7.35
C ALA A 164 -7.28 16.74 -7.33
N GLN A 165 -7.11 15.79 -8.25
CA GLN A 165 -5.88 15.03 -8.40
C GLN A 165 -4.70 15.94 -8.76
N SER A 166 -4.88 16.82 -9.75
CA SER A 166 -3.86 17.79 -10.15
C SER A 166 -3.44 18.70 -8.99
N TYR A 167 -4.40 19.21 -8.22
CA TYR A 167 -4.12 19.99 -7.01
C TYR A 167 -3.31 19.17 -6.00
N CYS A 168 -3.72 17.94 -5.70
CA CYS A 168 -3.01 17.08 -4.75
C CYS A 168 -1.59 16.76 -5.21
N ARG A 169 -1.36 16.53 -6.51
CA ARG A 169 -0.02 16.32 -7.06
C ARG A 169 0.85 17.58 -7.08
N THR A 170 0.23 18.76 -7.14
CA THR A 170 0.92 20.04 -7.16
C THR A 170 1.36 20.46 -5.75
N TYR A 171 0.48 20.32 -4.76
CA TYR A 171 0.67 20.87 -3.40
C TYR A 171 0.91 19.81 -2.32
N HIS A 172 0.66 18.54 -2.64
CA HIS A 172 0.74 17.39 -1.74
C HIS A 172 1.41 16.22 -2.48
N THR A 173 0.95 14.97 -2.28
CA THR A 173 1.40 13.84 -3.09
C THR A 173 0.40 13.41 -4.16
N ASP A 174 -0.78 12.95 -3.75
CA ASP A 174 -1.89 12.59 -4.65
C ASP A 174 -3.18 12.49 -3.81
N LEU A 175 -4.31 12.20 -4.46
CA LEU A 175 -5.54 11.79 -3.77
C LEU A 175 -5.34 10.47 -3.03
N THR A 176 -5.98 10.32 -1.86
CA THR A 176 -5.79 9.12 -1.03
C THR A 176 -6.28 7.85 -1.71
N SER A 177 -5.49 6.77 -1.68
CA SER A 177 -6.03 5.43 -1.90
C SER A 177 -6.46 4.81 -0.56
N ILE A 178 -7.24 3.72 -0.58
CA ILE A 178 -7.68 3.00 0.62
C ILE A 178 -7.36 1.53 0.39
N ARG A 179 -6.31 1.04 1.06
CA ARG A 179 -5.68 -0.26 0.87
C ARG A 179 -5.88 -1.19 2.06
N SER A 180 -6.37 -0.68 3.18
CA SER A 180 -6.70 -1.49 4.34
C SER A 180 -7.89 -0.93 5.12
N LYS A 181 -8.46 -1.75 6.00
CA LYS A 181 -9.56 -1.34 6.88
C LYS A 181 -9.10 -0.32 7.92
N GLU A 182 -7.85 -0.40 8.35
CA GLU A 182 -7.19 0.54 9.27
C GLU A 182 -7.06 1.89 8.59
N GLU A 183 -6.63 1.91 7.32
CA GLU A 183 -6.57 3.12 6.51
C GLU A 183 -7.94 3.80 6.43
N LYS A 184 -8.98 3.02 6.11
CA LYS A 184 -10.37 3.49 6.09
C LYS A 184 -10.81 4.04 7.46
N SER A 185 -10.44 3.38 8.55
CA SER A 185 -10.76 3.81 9.92
C SER A 185 -10.08 5.13 10.27
N ASN A 186 -8.79 5.28 9.97
CA ASN A 186 -8.01 6.49 10.23
C ASN A 186 -8.51 7.68 9.40
N ILE A 187 -8.88 7.43 8.13
CA ILE A 187 -9.56 8.42 7.29
C ILE A 187 -10.88 8.85 7.95
N THR A 188 -11.69 7.90 8.41
CA THR A 188 -12.99 8.19 9.03
C THR A 188 -12.84 9.03 10.30
N LEU A 189 -11.84 8.70 11.13
CA LEU A 189 -11.50 9.49 12.32
C LEU A 189 -11.04 10.91 11.95
N THR A 190 -10.24 11.07 10.90
CA THR A 190 -9.81 12.38 10.39
C THR A 190 -10.99 13.21 9.88
N LEU A 191 -11.97 12.57 9.27
CA LEU A 191 -13.17 13.23 8.76
C LEU A 191 -14.22 13.51 9.84
N ASN A 192 -14.14 12.85 11.00
CA ASN A 192 -15.11 13.01 12.07
C ASN A 192 -15.08 14.44 12.62
N GLY A 193 -16.26 15.06 12.79
CA GLY A 193 -16.38 16.46 13.21
C GLY A 193 -16.02 17.50 12.14
N SER A 194 -15.58 17.09 10.93
CA SER A 194 -15.23 18.04 9.86
C SER A 194 -16.43 18.68 9.14
N GLY A 195 -17.62 18.08 9.29
CA GLY A 195 -18.86 18.46 8.61
C GLY A 195 -18.94 18.04 7.13
N VAL A 196 -17.97 17.26 6.64
CA VAL A 196 -17.89 16.84 5.23
C VAL A 196 -18.50 15.45 5.05
N GLN A 197 -19.46 15.33 4.13
CA GLN A 197 -20.15 14.07 3.84
C GLN A 197 -19.48 13.25 2.73
N TYR A 198 -18.85 13.91 1.76
CA TYR A 198 -18.24 13.27 0.59
C TYR A 198 -16.87 13.89 0.27
N VAL A 199 -15.87 13.04 0.06
CA VAL A 199 -14.52 13.43 -0.35
C VAL A 199 -14.07 12.66 -1.60
N TRP A 200 -13.31 13.31 -2.47
CA TRP A 200 -12.62 12.62 -3.55
C TRP A 200 -11.48 11.76 -2.99
N ILE A 201 -11.36 10.55 -3.52
CA ILE A 201 -10.26 9.62 -3.29
C ILE A 201 -9.61 9.29 -4.65
N GLY A 202 -8.43 8.67 -4.63
CA GLY A 202 -7.65 8.35 -5.82
C GLY A 202 -8.24 7.22 -6.68
N LEU A 203 -9.32 6.56 -6.24
CA LEU A 203 -10.02 5.57 -7.04
C LEU A 203 -10.73 6.27 -8.21
N TYR A 204 -10.37 5.86 -9.43
CA TYR A 204 -10.95 6.38 -10.67
C TYR A 204 -11.13 5.26 -11.68
N ARG A 205 -12.18 5.37 -12.49
CA ARG A 205 -12.42 4.53 -13.66
C ARG A 205 -12.38 5.45 -14.86
N ASP A 206 -11.48 5.17 -15.80
CA ASP A 206 -11.53 5.80 -17.11
C ASP A 206 -12.71 5.19 -17.89
N PRO A 207 -13.79 5.95 -18.15
CA PRO A 207 -14.93 5.46 -18.91
C PRO A 207 -14.54 5.06 -20.35
N TRP A 208 -13.39 5.55 -20.83
CA TRP A 208 -12.97 5.47 -22.22
C TRP A 208 -11.81 4.50 -22.46
N ALA A 209 -11.42 3.74 -21.44
CA ALA A 209 -10.33 2.77 -21.55
C ALA A 209 -10.68 1.55 -22.41
N PHE A 210 -11.97 1.28 -22.64
CA PHE A 210 -12.45 0.09 -23.35
C PHE A 210 -13.13 0.46 -24.68
N TRP A 211 -12.80 -0.28 -25.73
CA TRP A 211 -13.53 -0.27 -27.00
C TRP A 211 -14.72 -1.25 -26.94
N SER A 212 -15.65 -1.10 -27.90
CA SER A 212 -16.83 -1.98 -27.99
C SER A 212 -16.50 -3.45 -28.22
N ASP A 213 -15.28 -3.76 -28.66
CA ASP A 213 -14.72 -5.11 -28.81
C ASP A 213 -14.02 -5.63 -27.55
N ASN A 214 -14.14 -4.91 -26.43
CA ASN A 214 -13.53 -5.21 -25.13
C ASN A 214 -11.99 -5.14 -25.11
N THR A 215 -11.37 -4.54 -26.15
CA THR A 215 -9.94 -4.25 -26.16
C THR A 215 -9.64 -2.93 -25.44
N THR A 216 -8.41 -2.77 -24.98
CA THR A 216 -7.90 -1.53 -24.42
C THR A 216 -7.02 -0.81 -25.44
N SER A 217 -7.15 0.53 -25.53
CA SER A 217 -6.25 1.36 -26.35
C SER A 217 -5.48 2.32 -25.47
N THR A 218 -4.18 2.38 -25.68
CA THR A 218 -3.30 3.40 -25.10
C THR A 218 -3.29 4.69 -25.92
N PHE A 219 -3.81 4.66 -27.14
CA PHE A 219 -3.94 5.82 -28.00
C PHE A 219 -5.26 6.56 -27.73
N THR A 220 -5.15 7.86 -27.48
CA THR A 220 -6.27 8.80 -27.45
C THR A 220 -5.89 10.07 -28.18
N ASN A 221 -6.85 10.68 -28.89
CA ASN A 221 -6.65 11.97 -29.56
C ASN A 221 -7.91 12.83 -29.38
N TRP A 222 -8.23 13.09 -28.12
CA TRP A 222 -9.40 13.87 -27.76
C TRP A 222 -9.26 15.32 -28.20
N ARG A 223 -10.36 15.90 -28.67
CA ARG A 223 -10.44 17.35 -28.91
C ARG A 223 -10.18 18.10 -27.60
N SER A 224 -9.64 19.31 -27.69
CA SER A 224 -9.44 20.18 -26.50
C SER A 224 -10.70 20.24 -25.64
N GLY A 225 -10.55 19.94 -24.35
CA GLY A 225 -11.63 19.89 -23.37
C GLY A 225 -12.28 18.50 -23.21
N GLN A 226 -12.11 17.59 -24.16
CA GLN A 226 -12.61 16.23 -24.09
C GLN A 226 -11.56 15.24 -23.55
N PRO A 227 -11.98 14.12 -22.97
CA PRO A 227 -13.37 13.77 -22.65
C PRO A 227 -13.79 14.43 -21.33
N GLU A 228 -14.92 15.15 -21.32
CA GLU A 228 -15.41 15.83 -20.11
C GLU A 228 -16.55 15.10 -19.39
N ASN A 229 -17.15 14.10 -20.05
CA ASN A 229 -18.33 13.38 -19.57
C ASN A 229 -19.40 14.35 -19.06
N TYR A 230 -19.80 15.30 -19.92
CA TYR A 230 -20.69 16.39 -19.54
C TYR A 230 -22.00 15.84 -18.96
N GLY A 231 -22.40 16.36 -17.80
CA GLY A 231 -23.59 15.90 -17.10
C GLY A 231 -23.56 14.44 -16.61
N SER A 232 -22.41 13.76 -16.69
CA SER A 232 -22.30 12.31 -16.43
C SER A 232 -23.21 11.47 -17.33
N VAL A 233 -23.39 11.86 -18.59
CA VAL A 233 -24.24 11.14 -19.56
C VAL A 233 -23.55 10.82 -20.89
N GLU A 234 -22.32 11.26 -21.09
CA GLU A 234 -21.57 11.01 -22.32
C GLU A 234 -20.72 9.76 -22.11
N TYR A 235 -21.22 8.61 -22.58
CA TYR A 235 -20.58 7.30 -22.44
C TYR A 235 -20.09 6.70 -23.76
N CYS A 236 -20.26 7.43 -24.88
CA CYS A 236 -19.80 7.05 -26.21
C CYS A 236 -18.91 8.15 -26.79
N GLY A 237 -17.92 7.77 -27.59
CA GLY A 237 -17.11 8.71 -28.38
C GLY A 237 -17.56 8.75 -29.84
N ASP A 238 -17.47 9.92 -30.46
CA ASP A 238 -17.66 10.11 -31.90
C ASP A 238 -16.37 10.57 -32.58
N LEU A 239 -16.27 10.30 -33.88
CA LEU A 239 -15.17 10.78 -34.71
C LEU A 239 -15.61 12.06 -35.43
N HIS A 240 -15.07 13.19 -34.99
CA HIS A 240 -15.32 14.47 -35.64
C HIS A 240 -14.44 14.60 -36.90
N LEU A 241 -15.02 14.34 -38.07
CA LEU A 241 -14.31 14.31 -39.37
C LEU A 241 -13.99 15.69 -39.97
N MET A 242 -14.40 16.78 -39.33
CA MET A 242 -14.22 18.14 -39.86
C MET A 242 -13.29 18.97 -38.97
N SER A 243 -12.01 19.00 -39.29
CA SER A 243 -11.12 20.07 -38.81
C SER A 243 -11.16 21.20 -39.83
N ILE A 244 -11.65 22.38 -39.42
CA ILE A 244 -11.30 23.66 -40.05
C ILE A 244 -9.90 24.04 -39.55
#